data_AF-A0A126YZ02-F1
#
_entry.id   AF-A0A126YZ02-F1
#
_cell.length_a   1.000
_cell.length_b   1.000
_cell.length_c   1.000
_cell.angle_alpha   90.00
_cell.angle_beta   90.00
_cell.angle_gamma   90.00
#
_symmetry.space_group_name_H-M   'P 1'
#
loop_
_entity.id
_entity.type
_entity.pdbx_description
1 polymer ?
#
loop_
_entity_poly.entity_id
_entity_poly.type
_entity_poly.pdbx_seq_one_letter_code
_entity_poly.pdbx_strand_id
1 'polypeptide(L)'
;MIPSSTPFVITMVCTGNLCRSPLAERVLQSRLAGFSDVAVTSGGIDAAVGAVLPDPAVQAARGQGVDVSGHLPRTFGDDDLARSGLVLALAREHRKAVVTMHARASRRTFTLIEFGRLADEVTDDELVAIADVPHADAPARLQKAVTLVASLRGHLPVTKSAAAWDVADPYRGTASEYERAAREIARASEQTARLIARALAV
;
A
#
# COMPACT_ATOMS: atom_id res chain seq x y z
N MET A 1 -29.41 -12.11 0.80
CA MET A 1 -28.09 -11.81 0.19
C MET A 1 -27.14 -11.59 1.35
N ILE A 2 -26.39 -12.62 1.75
CA ILE A 2 -25.47 -12.52 2.89
C ILE A 2 -24.20 -11.84 2.35
N PRO A 3 -23.74 -10.70 2.89
CA PRO A 3 -22.45 -10.16 2.51
C PRO A 3 -21.38 -11.17 2.96
N SER A 4 -20.76 -11.87 2.02
CA SER A 4 -19.76 -12.91 2.27
C SER A 4 -18.39 -12.28 2.50
N SER A 5 -17.79 -12.61 3.65
CA SER A 5 -16.45 -12.31 4.16
C SER A 5 -16.04 -10.83 4.33
N THR A 6 -15.29 -10.59 5.42
CA THR A 6 -14.64 -9.31 5.72
C THR A 6 -13.63 -9.00 4.61
N PRO A 7 -13.60 -7.78 4.04
CA PRO A 7 -12.69 -7.45 2.96
C PRO A 7 -11.23 -7.56 3.38
N PHE A 8 -10.36 -7.91 2.44
CA PHE A 8 -8.92 -7.85 2.61
C PHE A 8 -8.47 -6.40 2.72
N VAL A 9 -7.87 -6.01 3.85
CA VAL A 9 -7.49 -4.62 4.11
C VAL A 9 -6.02 -4.37 3.73
N ILE A 10 -5.80 -3.40 2.84
CA ILE A 10 -4.49 -2.86 2.51
C ILE A 10 -4.33 -1.50 3.22
N THR A 11 -3.31 -1.35 4.06
CA THR A 11 -3.09 -0.11 4.82
C THR A 11 -1.82 0.60 4.40
N MET A 12 -1.95 1.86 3.98
CA MET A 12 -0.86 2.76 3.61
C MET A 12 -0.34 3.50 4.85
N VAL A 13 0.97 3.49 5.10
CA VAL A 13 1.54 4.07 6.33
C VAL A 13 2.65 5.05 6.01
N CYS A 14 2.52 6.29 6.50
CA CYS A 14 3.61 7.27 6.49
C CYS A 14 3.82 7.89 7.90
N THR A 15 4.56 8.99 8.01
CA THR A 15 4.75 9.69 9.28
C THR A 15 3.45 10.35 9.75
N GLY A 16 3.06 11.46 9.09
CA GLY A 16 1.99 12.33 9.57
C GLY A 16 0.58 12.04 9.05
N ASN A 17 0.42 11.10 8.11
CA ASN A 17 -0.84 10.88 7.36
C ASN A 17 -1.39 12.15 6.69
N LEU A 18 -0.50 12.98 6.15
CA LEU A 18 -0.81 14.29 5.55
C LEU A 18 -0.49 14.42 4.06
N CYS A 19 0.43 13.61 3.51
CA CYS A 19 0.86 13.78 2.13
C CYS A 19 0.86 12.45 1.39
N ARG A 20 1.83 11.58 1.73
CA ARG A 20 2.11 10.36 0.96
C ARG A 20 1.05 9.26 1.15
N SER A 21 0.67 8.92 2.39
CA SER A 21 -0.27 7.82 2.62
C SER A 21 -1.74 8.12 2.24
N PRO A 22 -2.29 9.34 2.43
CA PRO A 22 -3.63 9.68 1.91
C PRO A 22 -3.70 9.61 0.39
N LEU A 23 -2.66 10.10 -0.29
CA LEU A 23 -2.57 10.00 -1.75
C LEU A 23 -2.50 8.55 -2.21
N ALA A 24 -1.64 7.74 -1.58
CA ALA A 24 -1.50 6.33 -1.92
C ALA A 24 -2.80 5.54 -1.70
N GLU A 25 -3.55 5.85 -0.64
CA GLU A 25 -4.87 5.27 -0.38
C GLU A 25 -5.82 5.55 -1.55
N ARG A 26 -6.05 6.82 -1.89
CA ARG A 26 -7.02 7.18 -2.93
C ARG A 26 -6.62 6.69 -4.31
N VAL A 27 -5.33 6.75 -4.62
CA VAL A 27 -4.81 6.24 -5.89
C VAL A 27 -5.01 4.73 -5.99
N LEU A 28 -4.66 3.94 -4.97
CA LEU A 28 -4.87 2.49 -5.04
C LEU A 28 -6.36 2.14 -5.00
N GLN A 29 -7.16 2.82 -4.18
CA GLN A 29 -8.60 2.63 -4.10
C GLN A 29 -9.27 2.87 -5.47
N SER A 30 -8.88 3.94 -6.18
CA SER A 30 -9.39 4.22 -7.53
C SER A 30 -9.07 3.10 -8.52
N ARG A 31 -7.89 2.47 -8.42
CA ARG A 31 -7.50 1.36 -9.29
C ARG A 31 -8.20 0.05 -8.95
N LEU A 32 -8.66 -0.08 -7.70
CA LEU A 32 -9.33 -1.27 -7.19
C LEU A 32 -10.85 -1.10 -7.09
N ALA A 33 -11.42 -0.05 -7.68
CA ALA A 33 -12.85 0.27 -7.55
C ALA A 33 -13.81 -0.86 -8.00
N GLY A 34 -13.34 -1.79 -8.84
CA GLY A 34 -14.09 -2.98 -9.26
C GLY A 34 -14.02 -4.19 -8.33
N PHE A 35 -13.22 -4.14 -7.24
CA PHE A 35 -12.98 -5.27 -6.34
C PHE A 35 -13.55 -5.01 -4.95
N SER A 36 -14.80 -5.41 -4.71
CA SER A 36 -15.49 -5.21 -3.43
C SER A 36 -14.86 -5.95 -2.24
N ASP A 37 -14.08 -6.99 -2.51
CA ASP A 37 -13.39 -7.78 -1.50
C ASP A 37 -12.12 -7.12 -0.95
N VAL A 38 -11.77 -5.91 -1.41
CA VAL A 38 -10.56 -5.19 -1.00
C VAL A 38 -10.91 -3.81 -0.46
N ALA A 39 -10.41 -3.51 0.73
CA ALA A 39 -10.49 -2.18 1.33
C ALA A 39 -9.10 -1.56 1.40
N VAL A 40 -8.97 -0.29 1.05
CA VAL A 40 -7.73 0.47 1.19
C VAL A 40 -7.92 1.53 2.26
N THR A 41 -6.99 1.61 3.21
CA THR A 41 -6.99 2.63 4.26
C THR A 41 -5.60 3.25 4.38
N SER A 42 -5.46 4.38 5.07
CA SER A 42 -4.16 4.95 5.41
C SER A 42 -4.08 5.43 6.85
N GLY A 43 -2.87 5.46 7.42
CA GLY A 43 -2.60 6.03 8.73
C GLY A 43 -1.18 6.56 8.86
N GLY A 44 -0.90 7.17 10.00
CA GLY A 44 0.39 7.78 10.34
C GLY A 44 0.98 7.15 11.60
N ILE A 45 2.29 6.88 11.59
CA ILE A 45 3.02 6.43 12.79
C ILE A 45 3.04 7.53 13.87
N ASP A 46 3.12 8.79 13.43
CA ASP A 46 3.06 9.98 14.27
C ASP A 46 2.12 10.97 13.57
N ALA A 47 0.84 10.62 13.56
CA ALA A 47 -0.16 11.30 12.76
C ALA A 47 -0.37 12.75 13.24
N ALA A 48 -0.48 13.67 12.29
CA ALA A 48 -0.79 15.07 12.56
C ALA A 48 -2.30 15.25 12.76
N VAL A 49 -2.86 14.61 13.78
CA VAL A 49 -4.30 14.64 14.06
C VAL A 49 -4.78 16.09 14.22
N GLY A 50 -5.87 16.43 13.55
CA GLY A 50 -6.45 17.79 13.52
C GLY A 50 -5.80 18.74 12.51
N ALA A 51 -4.73 18.33 11.82
CA ALA A 51 -4.18 19.11 10.72
C ALA A 51 -4.95 18.86 9.41
N VAL A 52 -4.82 19.81 8.48
CA VAL A 52 -5.35 19.71 7.12
C VAL A 52 -4.20 19.42 6.15
N LEU A 53 -4.52 18.71 5.06
CA LEU A 53 -3.54 18.41 4.02
C LEU A 53 -3.00 19.70 3.39
N PRO A 54 -1.69 19.80 3.13
CA PRO A 54 -1.14 20.95 2.40
C PRO A 54 -1.73 21.07 1.00
N ASP A 55 -1.98 22.30 0.53
CA ASP A 55 -2.51 22.55 -0.82
C ASP A 55 -1.71 21.84 -1.94
N PRO A 56 -0.36 21.83 -1.93
CA PRO A 56 0.40 21.08 -2.93
C PRO A 56 0.11 19.57 -2.94
N ALA A 57 -0.23 18.98 -1.79
CA ALA A 57 -0.63 17.58 -1.71
C ALA A 57 -1.99 17.35 -2.40
N VAL A 58 -2.93 18.26 -2.19
CA VAL A 58 -4.25 18.22 -2.83
C VAL A 58 -4.13 18.40 -4.35
N GLN A 59 -3.30 19.34 -4.81
CA GLN A 59 -3.08 19.54 -6.25
C GLN A 59 -2.38 18.33 -6.90
N ALA A 60 -1.36 17.76 -6.23
CA ALA A 60 -0.69 16.57 -6.73
C ALA A 60 -1.65 15.37 -6.81
N ALA A 61 -2.58 15.22 -5.87
CA ALA A 61 -3.62 14.21 -5.91
C ALA A 61 -4.55 14.38 -7.12
N ARG A 62 -5.02 15.62 -7.36
CA ARG A 62 -5.83 15.94 -8.54
C ARG A 62 -5.10 15.64 -9.84
N GLY A 63 -3.79 15.89 -9.89
CA GLY A 63 -2.93 15.51 -11.02
C GLY A 63 -2.85 14.00 -11.26
N GLN A 64 -3.17 13.17 -10.27
CA GLN A 64 -3.33 11.71 -10.41
C GLN A 64 -4.80 11.28 -10.61
N GLY A 65 -5.71 12.23 -10.81
CA GLY A 65 -7.14 11.95 -11.03
C GLY A 65 -7.93 11.56 -9.78
N VAL A 66 -7.39 11.81 -8.58
CA VAL A 66 -8.05 11.46 -7.31
C VAL A 66 -8.22 12.68 -6.42
N ASP A 67 -9.22 12.62 -5.52
CA ASP A 67 -9.45 13.66 -4.54
C ASP A 67 -9.12 13.19 -3.12
N VAL A 68 -8.30 13.98 -2.44
CA VAL A 68 -7.93 13.82 -1.03
C VAL A 68 -8.50 14.95 -0.17
N SER A 69 -9.31 15.84 -0.75
CA SER A 69 -10.00 16.87 0.01
C SER A 69 -10.87 16.24 1.10
N GLY A 70 -10.84 16.81 2.29
CA GLY A 70 -11.54 16.27 3.47
C GLY A 70 -10.88 15.06 4.13
N HIS A 71 -9.72 14.57 3.66
CA HIS A 71 -8.96 13.57 4.42
C HIS A 71 -8.55 14.14 5.79
N LEU A 72 -8.78 13.36 6.85
CA LEU A 72 -8.38 13.70 8.20
C LEU A 72 -7.26 12.77 8.65
N PRO A 73 -6.09 13.31 9.05
CA PRO A 73 -4.99 12.50 9.55
C PRO A 73 -5.42 11.66 10.75
N ARG A 74 -5.06 10.37 10.73
CA ARG A 74 -5.32 9.44 11.82
C ARG A 74 -4.08 8.61 12.17
N THR A 75 -3.96 8.27 13.44
CA THR A 75 -2.88 7.39 13.93
C THR A 75 -3.09 5.97 13.45
N PHE A 76 -2.02 5.33 12.97
CA PHE A 76 -1.96 3.91 12.70
C PHE A 76 -1.58 3.17 14.00
N GLY A 77 -2.45 2.29 14.47
CA GLY A 77 -2.25 1.55 15.74
C GLY A 77 -2.31 0.02 15.60
N ASP A 78 -2.27 -0.66 16.74
CA ASP A 78 -2.33 -2.13 16.82
C ASP A 78 -3.58 -2.71 16.17
N ASP A 79 -4.73 -2.05 16.34
CA ASP A 79 -6.00 -2.47 15.74
C ASP A 79 -5.98 -2.37 14.21
N ASP A 80 -5.38 -1.32 13.65
CA ASP A 80 -5.20 -1.20 12.21
C ASP A 80 -4.27 -2.29 11.69
N LEU A 81 -3.18 -2.52 12.41
CA LEU A 81 -2.23 -3.56 12.06
C LEU A 81 -2.89 -4.93 12.12
N ALA A 82 -3.69 -5.23 13.13
CA ALA A 82 -4.40 -6.51 13.29
C ALA A 82 -5.38 -6.77 12.13
N ARG A 83 -6.09 -5.74 11.67
CA ARG A 83 -7.04 -5.84 10.54
C ARG A 83 -6.36 -5.90 9.16
N SER A 84 -5.14 -5.39 9.04
CA SER A 84 -4.46 -5.28 7.73
C SER A 84 -4.02 -6.65 7.21
N GLY A 85 -4.47 -7.06 6.03
CA GLY A 85 -3.89 -8.20 5.30
C GLY A 85 -2.53 -7.85 4.68
N LEU A 86 -2.35 -6.57 4.33
CA LEU A 86 -1.12 -6.01 3.76
C LEU A 86 -0.88 -4.60 4.29
N VAL A 87 0.35 -4.29 4.68
CA VAL A 87 0.78 -2.94 5.08
C VAL A 87 1.84 -2.43 4.11
N LEU A 88 1.57 -1.27 3.50
CA LEU A 88 2.44 -0.61 2.52
C LEU A 88 2.94 0.71 3.11
N ALA A 89 4.16 0.66 3.63
CA ALA A 89 4.86 1.81 4.18
C ALA A 89 5.42 2.70 3.06
N LEU A 90 5.38 4.02 3.23
CA LEU A 90 5.85 4.97 2.21
C LEU A 90 7.37 5.20 2.29
N ALA A 91 8.01 4.78 3.37
CA ALA A 91 9.46 4.70 3.52
C ALA A 91 9.86 3.56 4.45
N ARG A 92 11.13 3.13 4.39
CA ARG A 92 11.69 2.06 5.21
C ARG A 92 11.60 2.34 6.71
N GLU A 93 11.69 3.60 7.12
CA GLU A 93 11.50 3.99 8.52
C GLU A 93 10.07 3.71 9.02
N HIS A 94 9.05 3.90 8.17
CA HIS A 94 7.67 3.56 8.49
C HIS A 94 7.49 2.04 8.57
N ARG A 95 8.08 1.30 7.63
CA ARG A 95 8.12 -0.17 7.68
C ARG A 95 8.77 -0.65 8.98
N LYS A 96 9.91 -0.06 9.34
CA LYS A 96 10.63 -0.38 10.59
C LYS A 96 9.74 -0.11 11.80
N ALA A 97 9.07 1.04 11.86
CA ALA A 97 8.15 1.37 12.95
C ALA A 97 7.02 0.34 13.10
N VAL A 98 6.37 -0.05 11.99
CA VAL A 98 5.32 -1.08 12.01
C VAL A 98 5.86 -2.44 12.49
N VAL A 99 7.05 -2.85 12.04
CA VAL A 99 7.65 -4.12 12.45
C VAL A 99 8.10 -4.10 13.91
N THR A 100 8.50 -2.94 14.44
CA THR A 100 8.80 -2.77 15.86
C THR A 100 7.56 -2.92 16.74
N MET A 101 6.36 -2.53 16.26
CA MET A 101 5.10 -2.78 16.98
C MET A 101 4.88 -4.29 17.16
N HIS A 102 4.99 -5.07 16.07
CA HIS A 102 4.88 -6.53 16.11
C HIS A 102 5.80 -7.18 15.09
N ALA A 103 6.80 -7.96 15.55
CA ALA A 103 7.79 -8.59 14.67
C ALA A 103 7.16 -9.48 13.58
N ARG A 104 6.01 -10.12 13.87
CA ARG A 104 5.26 -10.96 12.91
C ARG A 104 4.70 -10.16 11.72
N ALA A 105 4.48 -8.86 11.87
CA ALA A 105 4.03 -7.98 10.79
C ALA A 105 5.02 -7.92 9.63
N SER A 106 6.31 -8.20 9.87
CA SER A 106 7.35 -8.22 8.83
C SER A 106 6.98 -9.05 7.59
N ARG A 107 6.18 -10.12 7.75
CA ARG A 107 5.72 -10.99 6.65
C ARG A 107 4.75 -10.32 5.69
N ARG A 108 4.04 -9.27 6.14
CA ARG A 108 3.02 -8.54 5.38
C ARG A 108 3.22 -7.02 5.36
N THR A 109 4.38 -6.53 5.82
CA THR A 109 4.74 -5.12 5.79
C THR A 109 5.91 -4.88 4.84
N PHE A 110 5.69 -4.08 3.80
CA PHE A 110 6.67 -3.73 2.77
C PHE A 110 6.75 -2.22 2.64
N THR A 111 7.80 -1.71 1.99
CA THR A 111 7.65 -0.38 1.38
C THR A 111 6.78 -0.47 0.11
N LEU A 112 6.06 0.58 -0.24
CA LEU A 112 5.17 0.59 -1.40
C LEU A 112 5.95 0.29 -2.70
N ILE A 113 7.12 0.88 -2.88
CA ILE A 113 7.96 0.67 -4.06
C ILE A 113 8.55 -0.76 -4.09
N GLU A 114 9.00 -1.29 -2.95
CA GLU A 114 9.48 -2.67 -2.84
C GLU A 114 8.39 -3.65 -3.23
N PHE A 115 7.19 -3.52 -2.65
CA PHE A 115 6.07 -4.41 -2.96
C PHE A 115 5.70 -4.35 -4.43
N GLY A 116 5.56 -3.14 -5.00
CA GLY A 116 5.23 -2.98 -6.43
C GLY A 116 6.26 -3.62 -7.36
N ARG A 117 7.55 -3.54 -7.04
CA ARG A 117 8.59 -4.20 -7.83
C ARG A 117 8.54 -5.72 -7.71
N LEU A 118 8.39 -6.25 -6.49
CA LEU A 118 8.25 -7.70 -6.29
C LEU A 118 6.98 -8.25 -6.94
N ALA A 119 5.89 -7.47 -6.94
CA ALA A 119 4.62 -7.82 -7.55
C ALA A 119 4.72 -8.01 -9.07
N ASP A 120 5.58 -7.24 -9.76
CA ASP A 120 5.82 -7.40 -11.19
C ASP A 120 6.63 -8.67 -11.54
N GLU A 121 7.35 -9.24 -10.58
CA GLU A 121 8.09 -10.51 -10.77
C GLU A 121 7.18 -11.75 -10.65
N VAL A 122 5.98 -11.60 -10.08
CA VAL A 122 5.02 -12.71 -9.90
C VAL A 122 4.35 -13.06 -11.23
N THR A 123 4.41 -14.33 -11.62
CA THR A 123 3.81 -14.89 -12.83
C THR A 123 2.38 -15.38 -12.61
N ASP A 124 1.60 -15.53 -13.69
CA ASP A 124 0.23 -16.06 -13.59
C ASP A 124 0.22 -17.53 -13.17
N ASP A 125 1.19 -18.33 -13.62
CA ASP A 125 1.33 -19.74 -13.23
C ASP A 125 1.57 -19.90 -11.73
N GLU A 126 2.39 -19.03 -11.12
CA GLU A 126 2.57 -19.01 -9.67
C GLU A 126 1.29 -18.63 -8.92
N LEU A 127 0.51 -17.67 -9.45
CA LEU A 127 -0.77 -17.28 -8.87
C LEU A 127 -1.80 -18.42 -8.94
N VAL A 128 -1.88 -19.12 -10.08
CA VAL A 128 -2.72 -20.31 -10.24
C VAL A 128 -2.29 -21.41 -9.28
N ALA A 129 -0.98 -21.67 -9.16
CA ALA A 129 -0.45 -22.71 -8.28
C ALA A 129 -0.77 -22.46 -6.79
N ILE A 130 -0.81 -21.20 -6.34
CA ILE A 130 -1.21 -20.87 -4.96
C ILE A 130 -2.73 -20.78 -4.77
N ALA A 131 -3.50 -20.57 -5.85
CA ALA A 131 -4.95 -20.46 -5.81
C ALA A 131 -5.66 -21.81 -5.58
N ASP A 132 -4.99 -22.93 -5.88
CA ASP A 132 -5.54 -24.29 -5.72
C ASP A 132 -5.70 -24.70 -4.24
N VAL A 133 -6.75 -24.15 -3.61
CA VAL A 133 -7.25 -24.57 -2.30
C VAL A 133 -8.77 -24.66 -2.39
N PRO A 134 -9.35 -25.78 -1.94
CA PRO A 134 -10.81 -25.89 -1.84
C PRO A 134 -11.39 -24.71 -1.05
N HIS A 135 -12.35 -24.01 -1.66
CA HIS A 135 -13.13 -22.93 -1.03
C HIS A 135 -12.34 -21.70 -0.56
N ALA A 136 -11.18 -21.38 -1.16
CA ALA A 136 -10.50 -20.12 -0.86
C ALA A 136 -11.34 -18.91 -1.32
N ASP A 137 -11.71 -18.05 -0.37
CA ASP A 137 -12.33 -16.77 -0.67
C ASP A 137 -11.29 -15.75 -1.18
N ALA A 138 -11.76 -14.58 -1.61
CA ALA A 138 -10.88 -13.50 -2.10
C ALA A 138 -9.81 -13.10 -1.06
N PRO A 139 -10.13 -12.86 0.22
CA PRO A 139 -9.11 -12.60 1.24
C PRO A 139 -8.05 -13.69 1.38
N ALA A 140 -8.43 -14.97 1.36
CA ALA A 140 -7.48 -16.09 1.45
C ALA A 140 -6.52 -16.12 0.24
N ARG A 141 -7.02 -15.90 -0.97
CA ARG A 141 -6.20 -15.81 -2.19
C ARG A 141 -5.21 -14.64 -2.12
N LEU A 142 -5.67 -13.47 -1.68
CA LEU A 142 -4.81 -12.29 -1.51
C LEU A 142 -3.75 -12.49 -0.42
N GLN A 143 -4.10 -13.14 0.69
CA GLN A 143 -3.13 -13.45 1.74
C GLN A 143 -2.00 -14.34 1.23
N LYS A 144 -2.32 -15.33 0.38
CA LYS A 144 -1.32 -16.18 -0.27
C LYS A 144 -0.48 -15.41 -1.29
N ALA A 145 -1.09 -14.54 -2.09
CA ALA A 145 -0.34 -13.69 -3.02
C ALA A 145 0.68 -12.81 -2.29
N VAL A 146 0.30 -12.24 -1.13
CA VAL A 146 1.24 -11.50 -0.27
C VAL A 146 2.37 -12.40 0.27
N THR A 147 2.06 -13.65 0.65
CA THR A 147 3.09 -14.60 1.08
C THR A 147 4.05 -14.97 -0.05
N LEU A 148 3.53 -15.17 -1.28
CA LEU A 148 4.36 -15.38 -2.47
C LEU A 148 5.29 -14.19 -2.70
N VAL A 149 4.76 -12.97 -2.74
CA VAL A 149 5.57 -11.74 -2.85
C VAL A 149 6.62 -11.63 -1.75
N ALA A 150 6.28 -11.99 -0.50
CA ALA A 150 7.22 -11.97 0.61
C ALA A 150 8.39 -12.94 0.41
N SER A 151 8.14 -14.10 -0.21
CA SER A 151 9.18 -15.09 -0.55
C SER A 151 10.17 -14.55 -1.60
N LEU A 152 9.76 -13.52 -2.36
CA LEU A 152 10.57 -12.94 -3.42
C LEU A 152 11.58 -11.87 -2.96
N ARG A 153 11.54 -11.42 -1.69
CA ARG A 153 12.37 -10.29 -1.18
C ARG A 153 13.89 -10.44 -1.39
N GLY A 154 14.39 -11.65 -1.63
CA GLY A 154 15.80 -11.92 -1.93
C GLY A 154 16.16 -11.89 -3.43
N HIS A 155 15.18 -11.79 -4.34
CA HIS A 155 15.39 -11.88 -5.78
C HIS A 155 15.63 -10.52 -6.45
N LEU A 156 15.30 -9.41 -5.79
CA LEU A 156 15.50 -8.10 -6.38
C LEU A 156 16.99 -7.73 -6.41
N PRO A 157 17.48 -7.15 -7.52
CA PRO A 157 18.87 -6.75 -7.62
C PRO A 157 19.23 -5.72 -6.55
N VAL A 158 20.47 -5.81 -6.06
CA VAL A 158 21.00 -4.87 -5.07
C VAL A 158 20.94 -3.45 -5.66
N THR A 159 20.09 -2.61 -5.09
CA THR A 159 20.02 -1.20 -5.46
C THR A 159 21.27 -0.46 -4.99
N LYS A 160 21.82 0.43 -5.82
CA LYS A 160 22.94 1.30 -5.46
C LYS A 160 22.65 2.22 -4.26
N SER A 161 21.37 2.49 -3.97
CA SER A 161 20.94 3.30 -2.84
C SER A 161 19.71 2.70 -2.19
N ALA A 162 19.73 2.59 -0.86
CA ALA A 162 18.60 2.11 -0.09
C ALA A 162 17.39 3.07 -0.14
N ALA A 163 17.60 4.36 -0.48
CA ALA A 163 16.50 5.31 -0.70
C ALA A 163 15.66 4.99 -1.95
N ALA A 164 16.13 4.10 -2.83
CA ALA A 164 15.39 3.69 -4.03
C ALA A 164 14.10 2.88 -3.72
N TRP A 165 13.90 2.51 -2.44
CA TRP A 165 12.72 1.83 -1.91
C TRP A 165 11.74 2.78 -1.21
N ASP A 166 12.14 4.04 -1.02
CA ASP A 166 11.34 5.05 -0.32
C ASP A 166 10.63 5.93 -1.34
N VAL A 167 9.37 6.28 -1.07
CA VAL A 167 8.72 7.41 -1.74
C VAL A 167 9.30 8.68 -1.14
N ALA A 168 9.84 9.56 -2.00
CA ALA A 168 10.45 10.81 -1.57
C ALA A 168 9.47 11.60 -0.69
N ASP A 169 9.94 12.19 0.42
CA ASP A 169 9.08 12.96 1.31
C ASP A 169 8.90 14.39 0.79
N PRO A 170 7.70 14.80 0.35
CA PRO A 170 7.48 16.14 -0.18
C PRO A 170 7.11 17.15 0.91
N TYR A 171 7.01 16.75 2.18
CA TYR A 171 6.50 17.62 3.24
C TYR A 171 7.36 18.90 3.37
N ARG A 172 6.69 20.06 3.36
CA ARG A 172 7.31 21.41 3.29
C ARG A 172 8.20 21.67 2.07
N GLY A 173 8.15 20.79 1.06
CA GLY A 173 8.83 20.94 -0.22
C GLY A 173 8.03 21.74 -1.24
N THR A 174 8.59 21.80 -2.44
CA THR A 174 8.07 22.43 -3.65
C THR A 174 6.97 21.61 -4.31
N ALA A 175 6.13 22.24 -5.13
CA ALA A 175 5.11 21.54 -5.93
C ALA A 175 5.69 20.38 -6.76
N SER A 176 6.87 20.57 -7.36
CA SER A 176 7.56 19.52 -8.12
C SER A 176 7.95 18.29 -7.28
N GLU A 177 8.24 18.48 -5.99
CA GLU A 177 8.53 17.36 -5.09
C GLU A 177 7.26 16.58 -4.74
N TYR A 178 6.13 17.28 -4.53
CA TYR A 178 4.82 16.62 -4.38
C TYR A 178 4.42 15.85 -5.63
N GLU A 179 4.58 16.43 -6.82
CA GLU A 179 4.29 15.76 -8.09
C GLU A 179 5.21 14.55 -8.32
N ARG A 180 6.49 14.65 -7.93
CA ARG A 180 7.41 13.52 -8.01
C ARG A 180 6.94 12.37 -7.11
N ALA A 181 6.64 12.65 -5.84
CA ALA A 181 6.12 11.65 -4.91
C ALA A 181 4.81 11.04 -5.42
N ALA A 182 3.94 11.86 -6.02
CA ALA A 182 2.68 11.40 -6.62
C ALA A 182 2.91 10.43 -7.79
N ARG A 183 3.88 10.70 -8.68
CA ARG A 183 4.25 9.78 -9.77
C ARG A 183 4.84 8.47 -9.25
N GLU A 184 5.69 8.52 -8.22
CA GLU A 184 6.27 7.34 -7.58
C GLU A 184 5.17 6.46 -6.95
N ILE A 185 4.23 7.08 -6.20
CA ILE A 185 3.06 6.42 -5.63
C ILE A 185 2.18 5.82 -6.72
N ALA A 186 1.87 6.59 -7.77
CA ALA A 186 1.03 6.14 -8.86
C ALA A 186 1.63 4.92 -9.54
N ARG A 187 2.92 4.94 -9.89
CA ARG A 187 3.57 3.77 -10.50
C ARG A 187 3.49 2.54 -9.59
N ALA A 188 3.86 2.66 -8.31
CA ALA A 188 3.90 1.51 -7.41
C ALA A 188 2.51 0.97 -7.07
N SER A 189 1.52 1.85 -6.89
CA SER A 189 0.13 1.42 -6.68
C SER A 189 -0.49 0.78 -7.93
N GLU A 190 0.00 1.07 -9.14
CA GLU A 190 -0.43 0.37 -10.37
C GLU A 190 0.09 -1.07 -10.39
N GLN A 191 1.37 -1.26 -10.04
CA GLN A 191 1.97 -2.60 -9.91
C GLN A 191 1.22 -3.44 -8.85
N THR A 192 0.94 -2.85 -7.70
CA THR A 192 0.12 -3.46 -6.65
C THR A 192 -1.27 -3.83 -7.17
N ALA A 193 -1.98 -2.92 -7.84
CA ALA A 193 -3.32 -3.17 -8.33
C ALA A 193 -3.36 -4.32 -9.36
N ARG A 194 -2.38 -4.40 -10.27
CA ARG A 194 -2.27 -5.50 -11.23
C ARG A 194 -2.12 -6.86 -10.56
N LEU A 195 -1.26 -6.97 -9.55
CA LEU A 195 -1.11 -8.22 -8.79
C LEU A 195 -2.42 -8.61 -8.11
N ILE A 196 -3.08 -7.68 -7.43
CA ILE A 196 -4.37 -7.92 -6.75
C ILE A 196 -5.42 -8.40 -7.77
N ALA A 197 -5.55 -7.72 -8.91
CA ALA A 197 -6.50 -8.09 -9.95
C ALA A 197 -6.23 -9.51 -10.51
N ARG A 198 -4.97 -9.82 -10.82
CA ARG A 198 -4.56 -11.15 -11.31
C ARG A 198 -4.81 -12.24 -10.27
N ALA A 199 -4.47 -11.99 -9.00
CA ALA A 199 -4.68 -12.94 -7.91
C ALA A 199 -6.17 -13.22 -7.61
N LEU A 200 -7.07 -12.29 -7.92
CA LEU A 200 -8.52 -12.48 -7.77
C LEU A 200 -9.17 -13.13 -8.98
N ALA A 201 -8.50 -13.09 -10.15
CA ALA A 201 -8.98 -13.66 -11.40
C ALA A 201 -8.65 -15.16 -11.57
N VAL A 202 -7.69 -15.68 -10.79
CA VAL A 202 -7.30 -17.10 -10.77
C VAL A 202 -8.17 -17.96 -9.85
#